data_AF-A0AAU9V6L9-F1
#
_entry.id   AF-A0AAU9V6L9-F1
#
_cell.length_a   1.000
_cell.length_b   1.000
_cell.length_c   1.000
_cell.angle_alpha   90.00
_cell.angle_beta   90.00
_cell.angle_gamma   90.00
#
_symmetry.space_group_name_H-M   'P 1'
#
loop_
_entity.id
_entity.type
_entity.pdbx_description
1 polymer ?
#
loop_
_entity_poly.entity_id
_entity_poly.type
_entity_poly.pdbx_seq_one_letter_code
_entity_poly.pdbx_strand_id
1 'polypeptide(L)'
;MSNIAHKIGPLAKCVLQNSRLNLWSTLTQYRFYPRPTSFPDYFQNPIFRKEDQAKLIENNELARIAAVPVKPPASYETSSVYHDPLVSKLINHVMKMGNKKLARNLVEKSFENIKRIQIERYHLASTPEEKAKIILDPKDILYKAIENSKPLLQLLPIKRGGITYQVPGPITDKRSLFLAIKWLLEATNDKERTVHFPEQFAWELLDAANNTGKVVKRKQDLHRQCEANRAYAHYRWQ
;
A
#
# COMPACT_ATOMS: atom_id res chain seq x y z
N MET A 1 32.00 76.25 51.63
CA MET A 1 33.30 75.97 50.97
C MET A 1 33.08 74.72 50.10
N SER A 2 32.51 74.90 48.91
CA SER A 2 33.19 75.08 47.61
C SER A 2 33.74 73.78 47.00
N ASN A 3 33.09 73.34 45.92
CA ASN A 3 33.57 72.53 44.78
C ASN A 3 34.05 71.09 45.10
N ILE A 4 33.82 70.06 44.29
CA ILE A 4 34.02 69.96 42.83
C ILE A 4 33.05 68.92 42.26
N ALA A 5 32.43 69.28 41.14
CA ALA A 5 31.58 68.41 40.32
C ALA A 5 32.44 67.49 39.42
N HIS A 6 32.11 66.20 39.36
CA HIS A 6 32.39 65.38 38.18
C HIS A 6 31.08 64.74 37.69
N LYS A 7 30.62 65.25 36.54
CA LYS A 7 29.53 64.70 35.73
C LYS A 7 29.91 63.28 35.27
N ILE A 8 29.12 62.28 35.64
CA ILE A 8 29.11 60.98 34.97
C ILE A 8 27.66 60.73 34.56
N GLY A 9 27.43 60.73 33.24
CA GLY A 9 26.12 60.58 32.62
C GLY A 9 25.49 59.19 32.87
N PRO A 10 24.20 59.05 32.55
CA PRO A 10 23.47 57.81 32.81
C PRO A 10 24.03 56.66 31.96
N LEU A 11 24.32 55.54 32.62
CA LEU A 11 24.67 54.25 32.02
C LEU A 11 23.67 53.90 30.92
N ALA A 12 24.07 54.15 29.66
CA ALA A 12 23.36 53.69 28.50
C ALA A 12 23.28 52.16 28.58
N LYS A 13 22.05 51.65 28.68
CA LYS A 13 21.73 50.24 28.49
C LYS A 13 22.39 49.82 27.18
N CYS A 14 23.40 48.97 27.25
CA CYS A 14 23.89 48.23 26.09
C CYS A 14 22.74 47.35 25.60
N VAL A 15 21.93 47.92 24.71
CA VAL A 15 21.11 47.15 23.80
C VAL A 15 22.12 46.38 22.97
N LEU A 16 22.33 45.12 23.33
CA LEU A 16 22.94 44.14 22.44
C LEU A 16 22.09 44.19 21.16
N GLN A 17 22.54 44.96 20.19
CA GLN A 17 22.13 44.85 18.80
C GLN A 17 22.55 43.45 18.40
N ASN A 18 21.60 42.54 18.59
CA ASN A 18 21.65 41.20 18.09
C ASN A 18 21.59 41.35 16.57
N SER A 19 22.74 41.57 15.95
CA SER A 19 22.99 41.35 14.54
C SER A 19 22.85 39.84 14.31
N ARG A 20 21.60 39.38 14.38
CA ARG A 20 21.16 38.14 13.76
C ARG A 20 21.31 38.38 12.27
N LEU A 21 22.54 38.23 11.80
CA LEU A 21 22.84 37.88 10.44
C LEU A 21 21.83 36.80 10.06
N ASN A 22 21.00 37.13 9.08
CA ASN A 22 20.03 36.24 8.46
C ASN A 22 20.78 35.06 7.83
N LEU A 23 21.24 34.12 8.66
CA LEU A 23 21.75 32.79 8.29
C LEU A 23 20.59 31.83 7.97
N TRP A 24 19.42 32.37 7.66
CA TRP A 24 18.20 31.63 7.31
C TRP A 24 17.80 31.82 5.84
N SER A 25 18.64 32.45 5.01
CA SER A 25 18.45 32.52 3.55
C SER A 25 19.29 31.51 2.76
N THR A 26 20.19 30.77 3.41
CA THR A 26 21.04 29.74 2.76
C THR A 26 20.59 28.29 3.03
N LEU A 27 19.48 28.09 3.75
CA LEU A 27 18.90 26.77 4.02
C LEU A 27 17.77 26.37 3.05
N THR A 28 17.45 27.22 2.07
CA THR A 28 16.40 26.97 1.07
C THR A 28 16.90 26.44 -0.27
N GLN A 29 18.18 26.04 -0.38
CA GLN A 29 18.75 25.46 -1.61
C GLN A 29 18.89 23.92 -1.61
N TYR A 30 18.53 23.21 -0.54
CA TYR A 30 18.56 21.74 -0.50
C TYR A 30 17.22 21.07 -0.86
N ARG A 31 16.49 21.57 -1.89
CA ARG A 31 15.18 21.00 -2.24
C ARG A 31 15.16 20.04 -3.44
N PHE A 32 16.27 19.78 -4.13
CA PHE A 32 16.26 18.91 -5.33
C PHE A 32 17.51 18.05 -5.56
N TYR A 33 18.16 17.57 -4.50
CA TYR A 33 19.02 16.40 -4.68
C TYR A 33 18.17 15.15 -4.49
N PRO A 34 17.98 14.28 -5.52
CA PRO A 34 17.45 12.96 -5.27
C PRO A 34 18.36 12.35 -4.20
N ARG A 35 17.81 11.96 -3.05
CA ARG A 35 18.62 11.27 -2.05
C ARG A 35 19.20 10.07 -2.79
N PRO A 36 20.53 9.97 -2.98
CA PRO A 36 21.08 8.85 -3.71
C PRO A 36 20.68 7.61 -2.91
N THR A 37 19.94 6.70 -3.55
CA THR A 37 19.80 5.35 -3.03
C THR A 37 21.21 4.78 -2.90
N SER A 38 21.47 3.95 -1.88
CA SER A 38 22.80 3.34 -1.69
C SER A 38 23.31 2.59 -2.94
N PHE A 39 22.39 2.18 -3.81
CA PHE A 39 22.67 1.57 -5.10
C PHE A 39 22.36 2.56 -6.24
N PRO A 40 23.30 2.78 -7.17
CA PRO A 40 23.05 3.53 -8.42
C PRO A 40 22.01 2.88 -9.33
N ASP A 41 21.48 3.65 -10.29
CA ASP A 41 20.37 3.21 -11.16
C ASP A 41 20.70 2.05 -12.09
N TYR A 42 21.97 1.85 -12.44
CA TYR A 42 22.42 0.74 -13.29
C TYR A 42 22.45 -0.61 -12.57
N PHE A 43 22.28 -0.65 -11.24
CA PHE A 43 22.17 -1.90 -10.50
C PHE A 43 20.81 -2.55 -10.74
N GLN A 44 20.83 -3.80 -11.17
CA GLN A 44 19.61 -4.59 -11.37
C GLN A 44 19.09 -5.18 -10.05
N ASN A 45 17.78 -5.37 -9.96
CA ASN A 45 17.18 -6.07 -8.82
C ASN A 45 17.43 -7.57 -8.95
N PRO A 46 17.62 -8.30 -7.83
CA PRO A 46 17.93 -9.72 -7.86
C PRO A 46 16.72 -10.54 -8.32
N ILE A 47 17.00 -11.56 -9.14
CA ILE A 47 16.00 -12.50 -9.66
C ILE A 47 16.08 -13.77 -8.82
N PHE A 48 15.25 -13.86 -7.78
CA PHE A 48 15.37 -14.90 -6.75
C PHE A 48 14.50 -16.14 -7.01
N ARG A 49 13.51 -16.06 -7.92
CA ARG A 49 12.61 -17.18 -8.23
C ARG A 49 13.25 -18.10 -9.26
N LYS A 50 13.25 -19.41 -8.97
CA LYS A 50 13.82 -20.43 -9.87
C LYS A 50 13.12 -20.46 -11.23
N GLU A 51 11.80 -20.27 -11.25
CA GLU A 51 11.01 -20.21 -12.47
C GLU A 51 11.40 -19.03 -13.36
N ASP A 52 11.62 -17.86 -12.77
CA ASP A 52 12.00 -16.66 -13.52
C ASP A 52 13.45 -16.78 -14.03
N GLN A 53 14.34 -17.44 -13.28
CA GLN A 53 15.67 -17.80 -13.77
C GLN A 53 15.61 -18.76 -14.96
N ALA A 54 14.74 -19.78 -14.91
CA ALA A 54 14.56 -20.74 -16.00
C ALA A 54 14.08 -20.04 -17.29
N LYS A 55 13.10 -19.13 -17.20
CA LYS A 55 12.63 -18.34 -18.35
C LYS A 55 13.75 -17.52 -19.00
N LEU A 56 14.69 -17.00 -18.21
CA LEU A 56 15.81 -16.22 -18.75
C LEU A 56 16.84 -17.10 -19.47
N ILE A 57 17.01 -18.33 -19.00
CA ILE A 57 17.85 -19.33 -19.67
C ILE A 57 17.22 -19.70 -21.00
N GLU A 58 15.91 -19.99 -21.01
CA GLU A 58 15.15 -20.27 -22.23
C GLU A 58 15.23 -19.12 -23.26
N ASN A 59 15.11 -17.88 -22.78
CA ASN A 59 15.18 -16.69 -23.64
C ASN A 59 16.61 -16.27 -24.03
N ASN A 60 17.66 -16.97 -23.56
CA ASN A 60 19.08 -16.58 -23.72
C ASN A 60 19.42 -15.15 -23.22
N GLU A 61 18.58 -14.55 -22.38
CA GLU A 61 18.78 -13.19 -21.84
C GLU A 61 19.80 -13.17 -20.68
N LEU A 62 20.07 -14.34 -20.09
CA LEU A 62 20.98 -14.48 -18.95
C LEU A 62 22.38 -13.94 -19.25
N ALA A 63 22.89 -14.14 -20.46
CA ALA A 63 24.22 -13.67 -20.88
C ALA A 63 24.34 -12.14 -20.84
N ARG A 64 23.25 -11.41 -21.12
CA ARG A 64 23.21 -9.94 -21.06
C ARG A 64 23.20 -9.44 -19.61
N ILE A 65 22.47 -10.13 -18.75
CA ILE A 65 22.29 -9.77 -17.34
C ILE A 65 23.54 -10.09 -16.53
N ALA A 66 24.27 -11.16 -16.86
CA ALA A 66 25.44 -11.63 -16.11
C ALA A 66 26.55 -10.58 -15.95
N ALA A 67 26.71 -9.67 -16.92
CA ALA A 67 27.70 -8.59 -16.86
C ALA A 67 27.27 -7.41 -15.97
N VAL A 68 25.98 -7.29 -15.65
CA VAL A 68 25.42 -6.13 -14.94
C VAL A 68 25.47 -6.36 -13.43
N PRO A 69 25.90 -5.38 -12.61
CA PRO A 69 25.89 -5.54 -11.16
C PRO A 69 24.47 -5.66 -10.61
N VAL A 70 24.30 -6.53 -9.61
CA VAL A 70 23.00 -6.89 -9.02
C VAL A 70 22.96 -6.45 -7.55
N LYS A 71 21.81 -5.93 -7.11
CA LYS A 71 21.57 -5.55 -5.71
C LYS A 71 21.47 -6.81 -4.83
N PRO A 72 21.82 -6.73 -3.54
CA PRO A 72 21.56 -7.83 -2.62
C PRO A 72 20.05 -8.08 -2.49
N PRO A 73 19.62 -9.35 -2.36
CA PRO A 73 18.21 -9.69 -2.15
C PRO A 73 17.72 -9.15 -0.82
N ALA A 74 16.48 -8.67 -0.80
CA ALA A 74 15.85 -8.25 0.43
C ALA A 74 15.53 -9.46 1.31
N SER A 75 15.48 -9.28 2.64
CA SER A 75 15.24 -10.40 3.58
C SER A 75 13.90 -11.13 3.41
N TYR A 76 12.97 -10.56 2.64
CA TYR A 76 11.67 -11.18 2.34
C TYR A 76 11.60 -11.79 0.94
N GLU A 77 12.60 -11.56 0.10
CA GLU A 77 12.75 -12.16 -1.22
C GLU A 77 13.40 -13.51 -1.03
N THR A 78 12.65 -14.58 -1.25
CA THR A 78 13.09 -15.95 -0.96
C THR A 78 12.60 -16.88 -2.04
N SER A 79 13.44 -17.85 -2.43
CA SER A 79 13.14 -18.86 -3.44
C SER A 79 12.31 -20.04 -2.90
N SER A 80 11.66 -19.88 -1.75
CA SER A 80 10.86 -20.93 -1.12
C SER A 80 9.56 -21.16 -1.90
N VAL A 81 9.15 -22.41 -2.04
CA VAL A 81 7.90 -22.79 -2.73
C VAL A 81 6.67 -22.19 -2.04
N TYR A 82 6.74 -21.98 -0.72
CA TYR A 82 5.64 -21.39 0.04
C TYR A 82 5.55 -19.86 -0.05
N HIS A 83 6.52 -19.20 -0.71
CA HIS A 83 6.59 -17.75 -0.76
C HIS A 83 5.66 -17.14 -1.81
N ASP A 84 4.55 -16.56 -1.33
CA ASP A 84 3.62 -15.82 -2.18
C ASP A 84 3.87 -14.30 -2.13
N PRO A 85 3.99 -13.64 -3.29
CA PRO A 85 4.29 -12.21 -3.34
C PRO A 85 3.05 -11.39 -2.94
N LEU A 86 1.85 -11.92 -3.20
CA LEU A 86 0.59 -11.29 -2.83
C LEU A 86 0.38 -11.35 -1.30
N VAL A 87 0.65 -12.50 -0.67
CA VAL A 87 0.60 -12.63 0.80
C VAL A 87 1.64 -11.75 1.47
N SER A 88 2.87 -11.72 0.94
CA SER A 88 3.93 -10.80 1.43
C SER A 88 3.50 -9.33 1.35
N LYS A 89 2.89 -8.91 0.24
CA LYS A 89 2.30 -7.56 0.10
C LYS A 89 1.20 -7.33 1.13
N LEU A 90 0.29 -8.27 1.33
CA LEU A 90 -0.77 -8.15 2.33
C LEU A 90 -0.20 -7.96 3.74
N ILE A 91 0.77 -8.79 4.16
CA ILE A 91 1.45 -8.66 5.47
C ILE A 91 2.05 -7.26 5.64
N ASN A 92 2.67 -6.72 4.59
CA ASN A 92 3.23 -5.36 4.64
C ASN A 92 2.16 -4.28 4.81
N HIS A 93 0.94 -4.46 4.28
CA HIS A 93 -0.17 -3.51 4.46
C HIS A 93 -0.83 -3.63 5.85
N VAL A 94 -0.83 -4.84 6.43
CA VAL A 94 -1.31 -5.07 7.82
C VAL A 94 -0.32 -4.50 8.85
N MET A 95 0.98 -4.52 8.53
CA MET A 95 2.04 -4.09 9.42
C MET A 95 1.90 -2.62 9.84
N LYS A 96 1.96 -2.39 11.15
CA LYS A 96 2.02 -1.06 11.76
C LYS A 96 3.32 -0.91 12.55
N MET A 97 3.91 0.29 12.50
CA MET A 97 5.12 0.64 13.26
C MET A 97 6.29 -0.34 13.07
N GLY A 98 6.43 -0.94 11.89
CA GLY A 98 7.50 -1.90 11.58
C GLY A 98 7.39 -3.28 12.26
N ASN A 99 6.30 -3.57 12.97
CA ASN A 99 6.14 -4.86 13.65
C ASN A 99 5.66 -5.97 12.69
N LYS A 100 6.60 -6.51 11.90
CA LYS A 100 6.32 -7.53 10.88
C LYS A 100 5.94 -8.89 11.48
N LYS A 101 6.49 -9.24 12.66
CA LYS A 101 6.20 -10.51 13.34
C LYS A 101 4.72 -10.58 13.75
N LEU A 102 4.20 -9.52 14.37
CA LEU A 102 2.79 -9.43 14.73
C LEU A 102 1.89 -9.48 13.49
N ALA A 103 2.22 -8.69 12.46
CA ALA A 103 1.43 -8.67 11.23
C ALA A 103 1.33 -10.03 10.54
N ARG A 104 2.46 -10.76 10.48
CA ARG A 104 2.50 -12.13 9.96
C ARG A 104 1.60 -13.05 10.79
N ASN A 105 1.74 -13.04 12.12
CA ASN A 105 0.93 -13.87 13.00
C ASN A 105 -0.58 -13.60 12.85
N LEU A 106 -0.99 -12.35 12.65
CA LEU A 106 -2.40 -12.01 12.42
C LEU A 106 -2.93 -12.58 11.11
N VAL A 107 -2.17 -12.45 10.01
CA VAL A 107 -2.56 -12.99 8.70
C VAL A 107 -2.62 -14.51 8.74
N GLU A 108 -1.63 -15.17 9.35
CA GLU A 108 -1.61 -16.63 9.52
C GLU A 108 -2.80 -17.14 10.33
N LYS A 109 -3.12 -16.49 11.47
CA LYS A 109 -4.33 -16.80 12.25
C LYS A 109 -5.62 -16.58 11.46
N SER A 110 -5.64 -15.59 10.57
CA SER A 110 -6.82 -15.36 9.72
C SER A 110 -7.00 -16.49 8.71
N PHE A 111 -5.91 -16.97 8.10
CA PHE A 111 -5.96 -18.13 7.20
C PHE A 111 -6.32 -19.42 7.92
N GLU A 112 -5.87 -19.60 9.17
CA GLU A 112 -6.28 -20.71 10.03
C GLU A 112 -7.80 -20.68 10.26
N ASN A 113 -8.36 -19.52 10.60
CA ASN A 113 -9.80 -19.34 10.79
C ASN A 113 -10.60 -19.63 9.51
N ILE A 114 -10.15 -19.10 8.36
CA ILE A 114 -10.77 -19.39 7.05
C ILE A 114 -10.80 -20.90 6.78
N LYS A 115 -9.66 -21.56 7.00
CA LYS A 115 -9.53 -22.99 6.75
C LYS A 115 -10.45 -23.81 7.67
N ARG A 116 -10.58 -23.45 8.95
CA ARG A 116 -11.53 -24.07 9.89
C ARG A 116 -12.97 -23.95 9.39
N ILE A 117 -13.41 -22.71 9.09
CA ILE A 117 -14.77 -22.43 8.62
C ILE A 117 -15.08 -23.21 7.33
N GLN A 118 -14.14 -23.27 6.38
CA GLN A 118 -14.36 -23.99 5.12
C GLN A 118 -14.39 -25.50 5.28
N ILE A 119 -13.56 -26.07 6.17
CA ILE A 119 -13.61 -27.51 6.49
C ILE A 119 -14.96 -27.86 7.13
N GLU A 120 -15.45 -27.05 8.07
CA GLU A 120 -16.77 -27.23 8.68
C GLU A 120 -17.88 -27.20 7.60
N ARG A 121 -17.87 -26.19 6.72
CA ARG A 121 -18.82 -26.11 5.59
C ARG A 121 -18.74 -27.31 4.65
N TYR A 122 -17.54 -27.80 4.37
CA TYR A 122 -17.32 -28.96 3.51
C TYR A 122 -17.92 -30.25 4.10
N HIS A 123 -17.81 -30.45 5.42
CA HIS A 123 -18.39 -31.60 6.10
C HIS A 123 -19.90 -31.50 6.27
N LEU A 124 -20.44 -30.28 6.42
CA LEU A 124 -21.88 -30.02 6.49
C LEU A 124 -22.59 -30.13 5.13
N ALA A 125 -21.88 -29.94 4.02
CA ALA A 125 -22.44 -30.08 2.69
C ALA A 125 -22.87 -31.53 2.42
N SER A 126 -24.13 -31.73 2.05
CA SER A 126 -24.70 -33.07 1.80
C SER A 126 -24.42 -33.52 0.37
N THR A 127 -24.53 -32.61 -0.60
CA THR A 127 -24.40 -32.95 -2.01
C THR A 127 -22.93 -32.88 -2.48
N PRO A 128 -22.50 -33.78 -3.39
CA PRO A 128 -21.16 -33.71 -3.99
C PRO A 128 -20.91 -32.39 -4.74
N GLU A 129 -21.95 -31.80 -5.32
CA GLU A 129 -21.87 -30.54 -6.07
C GLU A 129 -21.56 -29.34 -5.18
N GLU A 130 -22.14 -29.28 -3.98
CA GLU A 130 -21.84 -28.23 -2.99
C GLU A 130 -20.39 -28.34 -2.51
N LYS A 131 -19.92 -29.57 -2.27
CA LYS A 131 -18.53 -29.83 -1.88
C LYS A 131 -17.54 -29.33 -2.92
N ALA A 132 -17.83 -29.53 -4.21
CA ALA A 132 -16.98 -29.07 -5.30
C ALA A 132 -16.89 -27.53 -5.40
N LYS A 133 -17.93 -26.79 -4.96
CA LYS A 133 -17.92 -25.32 -4.96
C LYS A 133 -17.08 -24.73 -3.82
N ILE A 134 -16.82 -25.50 -2.77
CA ILE A 134 -16.10 -25.03 -1.58
C ILE A 134 -14.60 -25.08 -1.84
N ILE A 135 -13.97 -23.91 -1.77
CA ILE A 135 -12.50 -23.77 -1.87
C ILE A 135 -11.92 -23.96 -0.46
N LEU A 136 -10.99 -24.91 -0.32
CA LEU A 136 -10.35 -25.22 0.97
C LEU A 136 -9.05 -24.44 1.21
N ASP A 137 -8.34 -24.05 0.15
CA ASP A 137 -7.10 -23.28 0.29
C ASP A 137 -7.41 -21.80 0.61
N PRO A 138 -6.98 -21.28 1.78
CA PRO A 138 -7.16 -19.87 2.12
C PRO A 138 -6.44 -18.92 1.16
N LYS A 139 -5.37 -19.36 0.48
CA LYS A 139 -4.65 -18.53 -0.48
C LYS A 139 -5.50 -18.27 -1.73
N ASP A 140 -6.16 -19.30 -2.25
CA ASP A 140 -7.04 -19.19 -3.41
C ASP A 140 -8.25 -18.29 -3.11
N ILE A 141 -8.81 -18.40 -1.90
CA ILE A 141 -9.86 -17.51 -1.41
C ILE A 141 -9.37 -16.05 -1.41
N LEU A 142 -8.14 -15.80 -0.97
CA LEU A 142 -7.55 -14.46 -0.99
C LEU A 142 -7.41 -13.92 -2.42
N TYR A 143 -6.93 -14.73 -3.37
CA TYR A 143 -6.84 -14.32 -4.78
C TYR A 143 -8.22 -13.96 -5.34
N LYS A 144 -9.22 -14.83 -5.13
CA LYS A 144 -10.60 -14.63 -5.58
C LYS A 144 -11.24 -13.38 -4.94
N ALA A 145 -11.07 -13.21 -3.62
CA ALA A 145 -11.59 -12.05 -2.91
C ALA A 145 -10.99 -10.73 -3.43
N ILE A 146 -9.69 -10.71 -3.69
CA ILE A 146 -9.02 -9.53 -4.25
C ILE A 146 -9.50 -9.26 -5.68
N GLU A 147 -9.61 -10.29 -6.52
CA GLU A 147 -10.12 -10.14 -7.89
C GLU A 147 -11.53 -9.53 -7.94
N ASN A 148 -12.43 -10.06 -7.11
CA ASN A 148 -13.78 -9.53 -6.96
C ASN A 148 -13.78 -8.08 -6.47
N SER A 149 -12.83 -7.72 -5.60
CA SER A 149 -12.69 -6.37 -5.01
C SER A 149 -11.98 -5.36 -5.93
N LYS A 150 -11.26 -5.79 -6.97
CA LYS A 150 -10.52 -4.88 -7.87
C LYS A 150 -11.47 -3.98 -8.67
N PRO A 151 -11.35 -2.65 -8.59
CA PRO A 151 -12.05 -1.73 -9.49
C PRO A 151 -11.32 -1.62 -10.84
N LEU A 152 -12.09 -1.49 -11.93
CA LEU A 152 -11.57 -1.27 -13.29
C LEU A 152 -11.43 0.21 -13.67
N LEU A 153 -12.29 1.06 -13.11
CA LEU A 153 -12.30 2.50 -13.31
C LEU A 153 -12.05 3.18 -11.96
N GLN A 154 -11.59 4.42 -12.00
CA GLN A 154 -11.54 5.32 -10.85
C GLN A 154 -11.95 6.73 -11.27
N LEU A 155 -12.39 7.53 -10.30
CA LEU A 155 -12.63 8.96 -10.50
C LEU A 155 -11.34 9.74 -10.21
N LEU A 156 -11.01 10.66 -11.12
CA LEU A 156 -9.91 11.60 -11.01
C LEU A 156 -10.47 13.00 -10.82
N PRO A 157 -10.10 13.74 -9.76
CA PRO A 157 -10.49 15.12 -9.61
C PRO A 157 -9.70 15.98 -10.60
N ILE A 158 -10.38 16.62 -11.56
CA ILE A 158 -9.77 17.53 -12.54
C ILE A 158 -10.39 18.92 -12.36
N LYS A 159 -9.55 19.94 -12.22
CA LYS A 159 -9.99 21.33 -12.03
C LYS A 159 -10.10 22.04 -13.38
N ARG A 160 -11.30 22.53 -13.73
CA ARG A 160 -11.56 23.30 -14.95
C ARG A 160 -12.55 24.42 -14.64
N GLY A 161 -12.29 25.64 -15.14
CA GLY A 161 -13.19 26.78 -14.95
C GLY A 161 -13.50 27.12 -13.48
N GLY A 162 -12.57 26.85 -12.56
CA GLY A 162 -12.76 27.08 -11.12
C GLY A 162 -13.47 25.96 -10.35
N ILE A 163 -14.09 24.99 -11.02
CA ILE A 163 -14.79 23.84 -10.42
C ILE A 163 -13.92 22.57 -10.54
N THR A 164 -14.05 21.64 -9.60
CA THR A 164 -13.42 20.31 -9.66
C THR A 164 -14.43 19.27 -10.13
N TYR A 165 -14.21 18.71 -11.32
CA TYR A 165 -15.01 17.62 -11.88
C TYR A 165 -14.44 16.26 -11.46
N GLN A 166 -15.32 15.28 -11.24
CA GLN A 166 -14.93 13.89 -11.05
C GLN A 166 -14.93 13.19 -12.40
N VAL A 167 -13.75 12.99 -12.97
CA VAL A 167 -13.58 12.48 -14.32
C VAL A 167 -13.25 10.98 -14.25
N PRO A 168 -14.06 10.10 -14.87
CA PRO A 168 -13.76 8.67 -14.89
C PRO A 168 -12.53 8.38 -15.75
N GLY A 169 -11.66 7.50 -15.26
CA GLY A 169 -10.47 7.04 -16.00
C GLY A 169 -10.10 5.60 -15.67
N PRO A 170 -9.42 4.89 -16.58
CA PRO A 170 -8.94 3.54 -16.35
C PRO A 170 -7.85 3.54 -15.26
N ILE A 171 -7.80 2.45 -14.50
CA ILE A 171 -6.81 2.26 -13.44
C ILE A 171 -5.76 1.22 -13.84
N THR A 172 -4.50 1.43 -13.43
CA THR A 172 -3.44 0.44 -13.60
C THR A 172 -3.61 -0.71 -12.61
N ASP A 173 -3.25 -1.94 -13.01
CA ASP A 173 -3.36 -3.14 -12.17
C ASP A 173 -2.68 -3.05 -10.81
N LYS A 174 -1.50 -2.41 -10.76
CA LYS A 174 -0.79 -2.17 -9.50
C LYS A 174 -1.64 -1.35 -8.52
N ARG A 175 -2.37 -0.35 -9.04
CA ARG A 175 -3.21 0.55 -8.25
C ARG A 175 -4.56 -0.08 -7.92
N SER A 176 -5.17 -0.85 -8.83
CA SER A 176 -6.40 -1.59 -8.52
C SER A 176 -6.17 -2.63 -7.42
N LEU A 177 -5.05 -3.37 -7.48
CA LEU A 177 -4.65 -4.30 -6.42
C LEU A 177 -4.44 -3.58 -5.08
N PHE A 178 -3.78 -2.42 -5.09
CA PHE A 178 -3.61 -1.61 -3.88
C PHE A 178 -4.95 -1.17 -3.29
N LEU A 179 -5.89 -0.68 -4.11
CA LEU A 179 -7.22 -0.27 -3.64
C LEU A 179 -8.01 -1.45 -3.06
N ALA A 180 -7.96 -2.62 -3.71
CA ALA A 180 -8.64 -3.82 -3.23
C ALA A 180 -8.15 -4.23 -1.83
N ILE A 181 -6.82 -4.34 -1.64
CA ILE A 181 -6.23 -4.66 -0.33
C ILE A 181 -6.57 -3.59 0.70
N LYS A 182 -6.46 -2.31 0.32
CA LYS A 182 -6.77 -1.19 1.20
C LYS A 182 -8.23 -1.24 1.68
N TRP A 183 -9.19 -1.46 0.78
CA TRP A 183 -10.61 -1.53 1.14
C TRP A 183 -10.94 -2.73 2.02
N LEU A 184 -10.34 -3.89 1.78
CA LEU A 184 -10.44 -5.05 2.67
C LEU A 184 -9.97 -4.73 4.09
N LEU A 185 -8.81 -4.08 4.22
CA LEU A 185 -8.27 -3.69 5.52
C LEU A 185 -9.09 -2.60 6.21
N GLU A 186 -9.63 -1.63 5.45
CA GLU A 186 -10.56 -0.63 5.98
C GLU A 186 -11.83 -1.30 6.52
N ALA A 187 -12.47 -2.18 5.75
CA ALA A 187 -13.65 -2.93 6.19
C ALA A 187 -13.38 -3.78 7.44
N THR A 188 -12.18 -4.36 7.54
CA THR A 188 -11.75 -5.17 8.70
C THR A 188 -11.45 -4.33 9.94
N ASN A 189 -11.03 -3.07 9.75
CA ASN A 189 -10.82 -2.13 10.85
C ASN A 189 -12.15 -1.53 11.33
N ASP A 190 -13.13 -1.41 10.44
CA ASP A 190 -14.52 -0.99 10.73
C ASP A 190 -15.34 -2.13 11.37
N LYS A 191 -14.80 -2.68 12.47
CA LYS A 191 -15.40 -3.74 13.28
C LYS A 191 -15.77 -3.27 14.68
N GLU A 192 -16.60 -4.06 15.34
CA GLU A 192 -16.87 -3.90 16.76
C GLU A 192 -15.61 -4.15 17.59
N ARG A 193 -15.52 -3.50 18.76
CA ARG A 193 -14.32 -3.56 19.62
C ARG A 193 -14.05 -4.95 20.19
N THR A 194 -15.08 -5.77 20.32
CA THR A 194 -15.02 -7.13 20.89
C THR A 194 -14.40 -8.13 19.92
N VAL A 195 -14.57 -7.94 18.61
CA VAL A 195 -14.14 -8.90 17.59
C VAL A 195 -12.64 -8.74 17.33
N HIS A 196 -11.90 -9.85 17.32
CA HIS A 196 -10.48 -9.81 17.03
C HIS A 196 -10.22 -9.63 15.52
N PHE A 197 -9.09 -9.00 15.18
CA PHE A 197 -8.72 -8.76 13.79
C PHE A 197 -8.73 -10.03 12.90
N PRO A 198 -8.17 -11.18 13.34
CA PRO A 198 -8.10 -12.36 12.49
C PRO A 198 -9.47 -12.97 12.14
N GLU A 199 -10.44 -12.86 13.05
CA GLU A 199 -11.79 -13.34 12.84
C GLU A 199 -12.53 -12.44 11.85
N GLN A 200 -12.49 -11.12 12.07
CA GLN A 200 -13.11 -10.18 11.14
C GLN A 200 -12.51 -10.28 9.74
N PHE A 201 -11.17 -10.37 9.64
CA PHE A 201 -10.49 -10.45 8.35
C PHE A 201 -10.89 -11.72 7.58
N ALA A 202 -11.07 -12.84 8.30
CA ALA A 202 -11.55 -14.09 7.71
C ALA A 202 -12.96 -13.95 7.13
N TRP A 203 -13.88 -13.34 7.87
CA TRP A 203 -15.26 -13.11 7.40
C TRP A 203 -15.31 -12.19 6.18
N GLU A 204 -14.61 -11.05 6.21
CA GLU A 204 -14.57 -10.11 5.09
C GLU A 204 -13.98 -10.74 3.82
N LEU A 205 -12.97 -11.62 3.95
CA LEU A 205 -12.42 -12.35 2.82
C LEU A 205 -13.40 -13.37 2.23
N LEU A 206 -14.12 -14.10 3.09
CA LEU A 206 -15.14 -15.07 2.64
C LEU A 206 -16.31 -14.37 1.94
N ASP A 207 -16.77 -13.24 2.46
CA ASP A 207 -17.83 -12.43 1.85
C ASP A 207 -17.37 -11.88 0.50
N ALA A 208 -16.19 -11.27 0.45
CA ALA A 208 -15.64 -10.75 -0.81
C ALA A 208 -15.43 -11.84 -1.86
N ALA A 209 -15.02 -13.06 -1.47
CA ALA A 209 -14.89 -14.20 -2.38
C ALA A 209 -16.23 -14.66 -2.96
N ASN A 210 -17.33 -14.43 -2.24
CA ASN A 210 -18.70 -14.72 -2.67
C ASN A 210 -19.40 -13.53 -3.36
N ASN A 211 -18.65 -12.47 -3.71
CA ASN A 211 -19.19 -11.22 -4.27
C ASN A 211 -20.18 -10.48 -3.35
N THR A 212 -20.10 -10.73 -2.04
CA THR A 212 -20.89 -10.05 -1.02
C THR A 212 -19.98 -9.17 -0.15
N GLY A 213 -20.58 -8.44 0.79
CA GLY A 213 -19.86 -7.63 1.75
C GLY A 213 -19.63 -6.18 1.35
N LYS A 214 -19.06 -5.41 2.29
CA LYS A 214 -18.89 -3.96 2.20
C LYS A 214 -17.92 -3.56 1.08
N VAL A 215 -16.88 -4.37 0.86
CA VAL A 215 -15.82 -4.09 -0.12
C VAL A 215 -16.36 -4.16 -1.55
N VAL A 216 -17.13 -5.21 -1.86
CA VAL A 216 -17.72 -5.39 -3.19
C VAL A 216 -18.76 -4.31 -3.46
N LYS A 217 -19.57 -3.95 -2.46
CA LYS A 217 -20.49 -2.81 -2.55
C LYS A 217 -19.74 -1.51 -2.89
N ARG A 218 -18.62 -1.22 -2.20
CA ARG A 218 -17.81 -0.02 -2.48
C ARG A 218 -17.26 0.02 -3.91
N LYS A 219 -16.85 -1.13 -4.46
CA LYS A 219 -16.46 -1.23 -5.88
C LYS A 219 -17.64 -0.89 -6.80
N GLN A 220 -18.81 -1.47 -6.54
CA GLN A 220 -20.02 -1.24 -7.34
C GLN A 220 -20.47 0.23 -7.27
N ASP A 221 -20.45 0.85 -6.09
CA ASP A 221 -20.79 2.26 -5.91
C ASP A 221 -19.84 3.16 -6.72
N LEU A 222 -18.53 2.85 -6.70
CA LEU A 222 -17.54 3.57 -7.49
C LEU A 222 -17.78 3.40 -9.01
N HIS A 223 -18.17 2.22 -9.47
CA HIS A 223 -18.52 1.99 -10.89
C HIS A 223 -19.78 2.75 -11.30
N ARG A 224 -20.83 2.72 -10.47
CA ARG A 224 -22.05 3.52 -10.68
C ARG A 224 -21.74 5.01 -10.74
N GLN A 225 -20.84 5.50 -9.89
CA GLN A 225 -20.43 6.91 -9.90
C GLN A 225 -19.59 7.25 -11.14
N CYS A 226 -18.77 6.33 -11.63
CA CYS A 226 -18.04 6.49 -12.89
C CYS A 226 -19.01 6.55 -14.09
N GLU A 227 -20.03 5.69 -14.09
CA GLU A 227 -21.05 5.64 -15.14
C GLU A 227 -21.87 6.93 -15.20
N ALA A 228 -22.29 7.44 -14.04
CA ALA A 228 -23.01 8.72 -13.94
C ALA A 228 -22.19 9.89 -14.53
N ASN A 229 -20.86 9.86 -14.36
CA ASN A 229 -19.95 10.91 -14.83
C ASN A 229 -19.31 10.62 -16.18
N ARG A 230 -19.84 9.66 -16.96
CA ARG A 230 -19.26 9.25 -18.25
C ARG A 230 -19.10 10.42 -19.23
N ALA A 231 -19.98 11.40 -19.18
CA ALA A 231 -19.92 12.60 -20.04
C ALA A 231 -18.62 13.40 -19.85
N TYR A 232 -18.05 13.41 -18.64
CA TYR A 232 -16.83 14.18 -18.33
C TYR A 232 -15.53 13.48 -18.73
N ALA A 233 -15.57 12.29 -19.33
CA ALA A 233 -14.39 11.55 -19.74
C ALA A 233 -13.43 12.37 -20.63
N HIS A 234 -13.97 13.34 -21.38
CA HIS A 234 -13.21 14.20 -22.27
C HIS A 234 -12.26 15.19 -21.59
N TYR A 235 -12.52 15.54 -20.32
CA TYR A 235 -11.63 16.41 -19.56
C TYR A 235 -10.30 15.76 -19.16
N ARG A 236 -10.07 14.50 -19.52
CA ARG A 236 -8.82 13.79 -19.20
C ARG A 236 -7.64 14.19 -20.09
N TRP A 237 -7.89 14.54 -21.35
CA TRP A 237 -6.85 14.81 -22.35
C TRP A 237 -6.76 16.28 -22.76
N GLN A 238 -7.82 17.07 -22.51
CA GLN A 238 -7.82 18.53 -22.59
C GLN A 238 -7.24 19.13 -21.33
#